data_AF-A0A5F7ZUI9-F1
#
_entry.id   AF-A0A5F7ZUI9-F1
#
_cell.length_a   1.000
_cell.length_b   1.000
_cell.length_c   1.000
_cell.angle_alpha   90.00
_cell.angle_beta   90.00
_cell.angle_gamma   90.00
#
_symmetry.space_group_name_H-M   'P 1'
#
loop_
_entity.id
_entity.type
_entity.pdbx_description
1 polymer ?
#
loop_
_entity_poly.entity_id
_entity_poly.type
_entity_poly.pdbx_seq_one_letter_code
_entity_poly.pdbx_strand_id
1 'polypeptide(L)'
;MSRLPVLLLLHLLVSPGLQAPMTQTTSLKTSWAKCSNMIDEIITHLNQPPLPSPVSSWDKTGLQQGGEKNLRRSNLEAFSKAVKSLQNASAIESILKNLPPCLPMATAAPTRPPIRITNGDRNDFRRKLKFYLKTLENEQAQ
;
A
#
# COMPACT_ATOMS: atom_id res chain seq x y z
N MET A 1 -26.38 52.56 4.98
CA MET A 1 -26.69 51.13 5.23
C MET A 1 -26.99 50.48 3.89
N SER A 2 -26.15 49.55 3.43
CA SER A 2 -26.59 48.22 2.93
C SER A 2 -25.34 47.45 2.53
N ARG A 3 -25.06 46.38 3.27
CA ARG A 3 -23.95 45.46 3.02
C ARG A 3 -24.56 44.20 2.40
N LEU A 4 -23.91 43.72 1.33
CA LEU A 4 -24.11 42.42 0.67
C LEU A 4 -25.40 42.26 -0.17
N PRO A 5 -25.32 41.54 -1.31
CA PRO A 5 -24.59 40.27 -1.36
C PRO A 5 -23.59 40.12 -2.51
N VAL A 6 -22.32 40.04 -2.09
CA VAL A 6 -21.21 39.30 -2.73
C VAL A 6 -21.53 37.78 -2.85
N LEU A 7 -22.70 37.32 -2.36
CA LEU A 7 -23.12 35.91 -2.40
C LEU A 7 -23.50 35.39 -3.79
N LEU A 8 -23.73 36.27 -4.78
CA LEU A 8 -24.08 35.82 -6.14
C LEU A 8 -22.88 35.27 -6.94
N LEU A 9 -21.64 35.62 -6.57
CA LEU A 9 -20.45 35.09 -7.26
C LEU A 9 -20.00 33.70 -6.76
N LEU A 10 -20.46 33.25 -5.59
CA LEU A 10 -20.04 31.97 -5.00
C LEU A 10 -20.75 30.74 -5.57
N HIS A 11 -21.82 30.92 -6.35
CA HIS A 11 -22.58 29.79 -6.90
C HIS A 11 -21.98 29.20 -8.17
N LEU A 12 -21.00 29.85 -8.80
CA LEU A 12 -20.36 29.33 -10.02
C LEU A 12 -19.24 28.30 -9.75
N LEU A 13 -18.87 28.10 -8.48
CA LEU A 13 -17.81 27.15 -8.07
C LEU A 13 -18.33 25.73 -7.81
N VAL A 14 -19.64 25.51 -7.87
CA VAL A 14 -20.23 24.17 -7.75
C VAL A 14 -20.52 23.63 -9.15
N SER A 15 -19.45 23.35 -9.89
CA SER A 15 -19.56 22.43 -11.03
C SER A 15 -19.78 21.02 -10.46
N PRO A 16 -20.89 20.33 -10.80
CA PRO A 16 -20.98 18.90 -10.55
C PRO A 16 -19.81 18.26 -11.29
N GLY A 17 -19.06 17.43 -10.55
CA GLY A 17 -17.73 17.00 -10.90
C GLY A 17 -17.55 16.67 -12.39
N LEU A 18 -16.49 17.25 -12.96
CA LEU A 18 -15.64 16.53 -13.89
C LEU A 18 -15.21 15.23 -13.19
N GLN A 19 -16.10 14.24 -13.16
CA GLN A 19 -15.71 12.85 -13.10
C GLN A 19 -15.00 12.64 -14.42
N ALA A 20 -13.67 12.84 -14.38
CA ALA A 20 -12.80 12.18 -15.32
C ALA A 20 -13.31 10.74 -15.43
N PRO A 21 -13.49 10.19 -16.64
CA PRO A 21 -13.78 8.78 -16.78
C PRO A 21 -12.76 8.09 -15.91
N MET A 22 -13.19 7.25 -14.96
CA MET A 22 -12.26 6.30 -14.38
C MET A 22 -11.66 5.62 -15.60
N THR A 23 -10.41 5.96 -15.92
CA THR A 23 -9.59 5.16 -16.79
C THR A 23 -9.56 3.83 -16.07
N GLN A 24 -10.46 2.93 -16.43
CA GLN A 24 -10.22 1.51 -16.41
C GLN A 24 -8.98 1.36 -17.27
N THR A 25 -7.80 1.60 -16.68
CA THR A 25 -6.61 0.86 -17.04
C THR A 25 -7.07 -0.57 -16.92
N THR A 26 -7.43 -1.15 -18.07
CA THR A 26 -7.53 -2.57 -18.28
C THR A 26 -6.23 -3.09 -17.70
N SER A 27 -6.29 -3.58 -16.47
CA SER A 27 -5.11 -4.12 -15.81
C SER A 27 -4.72 -5.27 -16.71
N LEU A 28 -3.67 -5.06 -17.51
CA LEU A 28 -3.06 -6.11 -18.30
C LEU A 28 -2.82 -7.22 -17.28
N LYS A 29 -3.60 -8.32 -17.35
CA LYS A 29 -3.59 -9.36 -16.33
C LYS A 29 -2.14 -9.80 -16.18
N THR A 30 -1.49 -9.28 -15.15
CA THR A 30 -0.11 -9.62 -14.86
C THR A 30 -0.19 -11.05 -14.41
N SER A 31 0.54 -11.94 -15.09
CA SER A 31 0.51 -13.34 -14.74
C SER A 31 0.91 -13.49 -13.27
N TRP A 32 0.23 -14.37 -12.55
CA TRP A 32 0.58 -14.62 -11.16
C TRP A 32 2.06 -15.03 -11.01
N ALA A 33 2.60 -15.77 -11.99
CA ALA A 33 4.04 -16.08 -12.04
C ALA A 33 4.93 -14.81 -11.99
N LYS A 34 4.58 -13.75 -12.73
CA LYS A 34 5.32 -12.49 -12.69
C LYS A 34 5.16 -11.79 -11.33
N CYS A 35 3.98 -11.87 -10.73
CA CYS A 35 3.74 -11.35 -9.38
C CYS A 35 4.52 -12.10 -8.31
N SER A 36 4.53 -13.43 -8.36
CA SER A 36 5.31 -14.30 -7.48
C SER A 36 6.79 -13.95 -7.55
N ASN A 37 7.36 -13.81 -8.76
CA ASN A 37 8.76 -13.43 -8.94
C ASN A 37 9.10 -12.08 -8.28
N MET A 38 8.22 -11.08 -8.40
CA MET A 38 8.41 -9.79 -7.74
C MET A 38 8.34 -9.91 -6.20
N ILE A 39 7.44 -10.75 -5.69
CA ILE A 39 7.33 -11.03 -4.25
C ILE A 39 8.63 -11.71 -3.76
N ASP A 40 9.09 -12.75 -4.44
CA ASP A 40 10.32 -13.49 -4.12
C ASP A 40 11.56 -12.59 -4.15
N GLU A 41 11.65 -11.68 -5.12
CA GLU A 41 12.74 -10.70 -5.21
C GLU A 41 12.73 -9.75 -3.99
N ILE A 42 11.56 -9.24 -3.59
CA ILE A 42 11.45 -8.43 -2.37
C ILE A 42 11.87 -9.25 -1.15
N ILE A 43 11.38 -10.49 -1.00
CA ILE A 43 11.73 -11.36 0.13
C ILE A 43 13.24 -11.60 0.19
N THR A 44 13.89 -11.79 -0.96
CA THR A 44 15.35 -11.94 -1.08
C THR A 44 16.08 -10.71 -0.56
N HIS A 45 15.69 -9.50 -0.98
CA HIS A 45 16.26 -8.26 -0.44
C HIS A 45 16.01 -8.09 1.06
N LEU A 46 14.82 -8.44 1.52
CA LEU A 46 14.46 -8.40 2.95
C LEU A 46 15.21 -9.43 3.80
N ASN A 47 15.82 -10.45 3.20
CA ASN A 47 16.65 -11.43 3.90
C ASN A 47 18.12 -11.01 3.97
N GLN A 48 18.53 -9.96 3.26
CA GLN A 48 19.92 -9.49 3.30
C GLN A 48 20.32 -8.99 4.70
N PRO A 49 21.56 -9.26 5.15
CA PRO A 49 22.09 -8.78 6.43
C PRO A 49 22.13 -7.24 6.55
N PRO A 50 22.20 -6.69 7.79
CA PRO A 50 21.97 -7.39 9.05
C PRO A 50 20.51 -7.83 9.19
N LEU A 51 20.32 -9.02 9.77
CA LEU A 51 19.00 -9.57 10.10
C LEU A 51 18.53 -9.00 11.46
N PRO A 52 17.22 -8.74 11.63
CA PRO A 52 16.69 -8.28 12.90
C PRO A 52 17.02 -9.27 14.01
N SER A 53 17.24 -8.75 15.22
CA SER A 53 17.18 -9.57 16.42
C SER A 53 15.80 -10.27 16.50
N PRO A 54 15.68 -11.50 17.04
CA PRO A 54 14.45 -12.30 16.98
C PRO A 54 13.22 -11.69 17.67
N VAL A 55 13.35 -10.51 18.29
CA VAL A 55 12.36 -9.96 19.20
C VAL A 55 11.95 -8.55 18.79
N SER A 56 10.74 -8.44 18.26
CA SER A 56 9.76 -7.52 18.82
C SER A 56 8.40 -8.16 18.65
N SER A 57 7.60 -8.21 19.71
CA SER A 57 6.24 -8.70 19.61
C SER A 57 5.49 -7.83 18.61
N TRP A 58 4.71 -8.46 17.75
CA TRP A 58 3.71 -7.71 17.01
C TRP A 58 2.68 -7.20 18.01
N ASP A 59 2.28 -5.93 17.89
CA ASP A 59 0.96 -5.57 18.39
C ASP A 59 -0.08 -6.31 17.54
N LYS A 60 -1.04 -6.98 18.18
CA LYS A 60 -2.12 -7.75 17.53
C LYS A 60 -2.86 -6.91 16.47
N THR A 61 -2.89 -5.59 16.68
CA THR A 61 -3.46 -4.60 15.75
C THR A 61 -2.74 -4.60 14.39
N GLY A 62 -1.42 -4.70 14.37
CA GLY A 62 -0.62 -4.69 13.13
C GLY A 62 -0.81 -5.96 12.29
N LEU A 63 -1.03 -7.11 12.93
CA LEU A 63 -1.36 -8.39 12.26
C LEU A 63 -2.69 -8.29 11.53
N GLN A 64 -3.72 -7.75 12.21
CA GLN A 64 -5.04 -7.59 11.62
C GLN A 64 -5.02 -6.61 10.45
N GLN A 65 -4.38 -5.45 10.61
CA GLN A 65 -4.27 -4.44 9.55
C GLN A 65 -3.49 -4.94 8.34
N GLY A 66 -2.39 -5.67 8.55
CA GLY A 66 -1.52 -6.17 7.48
C GLY A 66 -2.19 -7.21 6.58
N GLY A 67 -3.14 -7.98 7.12
CA GLY A 67 -3.81 -9.08 6.40
C GLY A 67 -5.21 -8.76 5.88
N GLU A 68 -5.76 -7.58 6.18
CA GLU A 68 -7.11 -7.22 5.75
C GLU A 68 -7.17 -6.97 4.23
N LYS A 69 -8.03 -7.71 3.54
CA LYS A 69 -8.13 -7.69 2.06
C LYS A 69 -8.41 -6.29 1.52
N ASN A 70 -9.31 -5.56 2.18
CA ASN A 70 -9.71 -4.21 1.77
C ASN A 70 -8.61 -3.16 2.01
N LEU A 71 -7.63 -3.45 2.88
CA LEU A 71 -6.52 -2.53 3.19
C LEU A 71 -5.29 -2.74 2.29
N ARG A 72 -5.30 -3.71 1.37
CA ARG A 72 -4.08 -4.08 0.65
C ARG A 72 -3.43 -2.95 -0.13
N ARG A 73 -4.23 -2.17 -0.85
CA ARG A 73 -3.72 -1.05 -1.65
C ARG A 73 -3.16 0.05 -0.76
N SER A 74 -3.91 0.44 0.28
CA SER A 74 -3.45 1.43 1.26
C SER A 74 -2.24 0.95 2.07
N ASN A 75 -2.11 -0.36 2.33
CA ASN A 75 -0.94 -0.95 2.95
C ASN A 75 0.28 -0.88 2.02
N LEU A 76 0.11 -1.20 0.72
CA LEU A 76 1.19 -1.05 -0.27
C LEU A 76 1.67 0.41 -0.37
N GLU A 77 0.74 1.36 -0.32
CA GLU A 77 1.06 2.79 -0.30
C GLU A 77 1.83 3.18 0.97
N ALA A 78 1.45 2.64 2.14
CA ALA A 78 2.19 2.85 3.38
C ALA A 78 3.64 2.31 3.29
N PHE A 79 3.85 1.11 2.72
CA PHE A 79 5.19 0.58 2.46
C PHE A 79 5.96 1.44 1.46
N SER A 80 5.31 1.89 0.38
CA SER A 80 5.92 2.75 -0.65
C SER A 80 6.34 4.12 -0.09
N LYS A 81 5.66 4.60 0.96
CA LYS A 81 6.07 5.81 1.69
C LYS A 81 7.23 5.52 2.63
N ALA A 82 7.15 4.43 3.39
CA ALA A 82 8.15 4.08 4.41
C ALA A 82 9.50 3.67 3.81
N VAL A 83 9.52 3.01 2.65
CA VAL A 83 10.77 2.55 2.00
C VAL A 83 11.72 3.72 1.67
N LYS A 84 11.16 4.92 1.44
CA LYS A 84 11.94 6.14 1.10
C LYS A 84 12.82 6.64 2.24
N SER A 85 12.54 6.26 3.48
CA SER A 85 13.38 6.63 4.63
C SER A 85 14.43 5.56 4.98
N LEU A 86 14.47 4.45 4.22
CA LEU A 86 15.44 3.38 4.42
C LEU A 86 16.65 3.56 3.50
N GLN A 87 17.83 3.32 4.05
CA GLN A 87 19.06 3.26 3.27
C GLN A 87 19.12 1.96 2.47
N ASN A 88 19.70 2.02 1.27
CA ASN A 88 19.93 0.87 0.38
C ASN A 88 18.65 0.08 0.04
N ALA A 89 17.51 0.77 -0.08
CA ALA A 89 16.20 0.16 -0.33
C ALA A 89 15.63 0.46 -1.74
N SER A 90 16.46 0.98 -2.66
CA SER A 90 16.03 1.37 -4.01
C SER A 90 15.44 0.21 -4.84
N ALA A 91 16.01 -0.99 -4.72
CA ALA A 91 15.48 -2.18 -5.37
C ALA A 91 14.06 -2.51 -4.87
N ILE A 92 13.87 -2.55 -3.54
CA ILE A 92 12.55 -2.77 -2.93
C ILE A 92 11.58 -1.67 -3.35
N GLU A 93 11.99 -0.40 -3.33
CA GLU A 93 11.15 0.72 -3.77
C GLU A 93 10.69 0.55 -5.23
N SER A 94 11.59 0.14 -6.13
CA SER A 94 11.27 -0.11 -7.53
C SER A 94 10.23 -1.22 -7.69
N ILE A 95 10.39 -2.33 -6.97
CA ILE A 95 9.47 -3.47 -7.06
C ILE A 95 8.11 -3.12 -6.45
N LEU A 96 8.06 -2.39 -5.32
CA LEU A 96 6.81 -1.92 -4.71
C LEU A 96 5.96 -1.07 -5.67
N LYS A 97 6.58 -0.26 -6.54
CA LYS A 97 5.88 0.53 -7.58
C LYS A 97 5.21 -0.36 -8.64
N ASN A 98 5.74 -1.55 -8.87
CA ASN A 98 5.26 -2.50 -9.88
C ASN A 98 4.29 -3.57 -9.32
N LEU A 99 4.11 -3.63 -8.00
CA LEU A 99 3.17 -4.53 -7.33
C LEU A 99 1.67 -4.21 -7.45
N PRO A 100 1.18 -2.98 -7.73
CA PRO A 100 -0.26 -2.71 -7.77
C PRO A 100 -1.10 -3.63 -8.67
N PRO A 101 -0.65 -4.04 -9.88
CA PRO A 101 -1.38 -4.99 -10.72
C PRO A 101 -1.52 -6.40 -10.12
N CYS A 102 -0.70 -6.74 -9.12
CA CYS A 102 -0.69 -8.03 -8.43
C CYS A 102 -1.64 -8.06 -7.23
N LEU A 103 -2.24 -6.93 -6.87
CA LEU A 103 -3.16 -6.86 -5.75
C LEU A 103 -4.54 -7.37 -6.18
N PRO A 104 -5.16 -8.25 -5.40
CA PRO A 104 -6.56 -8.61 -5.63
C PRO A 104 -7.44 -7.36 -5.45
N MET A 105 -8.55 -7.35 -6.17
CA MET A 105 -9.51 -6.24 -6.09
C MET A 105 -10.19 -6.25 -4.72
N ALA A 106 -10.24 -5.08 -4.06
CA ALA A 106 -10.98 -4.91 -2.82
C ALA A 106 -12.48 -5.08 -3.08
N THR A 107 -13.18 -5.76 -2.17
CA THR A 107 -14.64 -5.97 -2.27
C THR A 107 -15.44 -4.95 -1.47
N ALA A 108 -14.80 -4.23 -0.55
CA ALA A 108 -15.39 -3.15 0.21
C ALA A 108 -14.38 -2.04 0.53
N ALA A 109 -14.89 -0.88 0.95
CA ALA A 109 -14.05 0.22 1.40
C ALA A 109 -13.33 -0.13 2.72
N PRO A 110 -12.08 0.35 2.92
CA PRO A 110 -11.39 0.33 4.21
C PRO A 110 -12.25 0.87 5.35
N THR A 111 -12.34 0.14 6.46
CA THR A 111 -13.00 0.62 7.70
C THR A 111 -12.03 1.11 8.76
N ARG A 112 -10.73 0.96 8.51
CA ARG A 112 -9.64 1.25 9.44
C ARG A 112 -8.45 1.87 8.69
N PRO A 113 -7.54 2.58 9.39
CA PRO A 113 -6.33 3.08 8.76
C PRO A 113 -5.42 1.93 8.30
N PRO A 114 -4.55 2.18 7.30
CA PRO A 114 -3.56 1.21 6.86
C PRO A 114 -2.54 0.91 7.94
N ILE A 115 -1.75 -0.12 7.70
CA ILE A 115 -0.63 -0.52 8.54
C ILE A 115 0.31 0.67 8.77
N ARG A 116 0.63 0.93 10.04
CA ARG A 116 1.63 1.93 10.43
C ARG A 116 3.01 1.31 10.38
N ILE A 117 3.97 1.99 9.77
CA ILE A 117 5.38 1.56 9.73
C ILE A 117 6.21 2.64 10.42
N THR A 118 7.02 2.24 11.39
CA THR A 118 7.90 3.15 12.11
C THR A 118 8.95 3.72 11.15
N ASN A 119 9.02 5.06 11.07
CA ASN A 119 9.90 5.74 10.13
C ASN A 119 11.38 5.41 10.41
N GLY A 120 12.13 5.01 9.38
CA GLY A 120 13.54 4.63 9.52
C GLY A 120 13.80 3.28 10.21
N ASP A 121 12.77 2.63 10.77
CA ASP A 121 12.92 1.32 11.40
C ASP A 121 12.89 0.20 10.34
N ARG A 122 14.09 -0.20 9.93
CA ARG A 122 14.29 -1.28 8.95
C ARG A 122 13.73 -2.62 9.42
N ASN A 123 13.70 -2.90 10.73
CA ASN A 123 13.22 -4.17 11.26
C ASN A 123 11.69 -4.21 11.26
N ASP A 124 11.05 -3.12 11.66
CA ASP A 124 9.59 -2.96 11.60
C ASP A 124 9.09 -3.07 10.16
N PHE A 125 9.71 -2.31 9.25
CA PHE A 125 9.41 -2.38 7.81
C PHE A 125 9.54 -3.80 7.28
N ARG A 126 10.69 -4.44 7.52
CA ARG A 126 10.99 -5.80 7.03
C ARG A 126 9.94 -6.80 7.50
N ARG A 127 9.62 -6.80 8.79
CA ARG A 127 8.71 -7.81 9.36
C ARG A 127 7.29 -7.64 8.83
N LYS A 128 6.80 -6.39 8.81
CA LYS A 128 5.46 -6.07 8.32
C LYS A 128 5.31 -6.33 6.82
N LEU A 129 6.33 -6.00 6.02
CA LEU A 129 6.31 -6.24 4.59
C LEU A 129 6.32 -7.74 4.27
N LYS A 130 7.15 -8.55 4.95
CA LYS A 130 7.15 -10.01 4.78
C LYS A 130 5.78 -10.63 5.03
N PHE A 131 5.12 -10.23 6.11
CA PHE A 131 3.79 -10.73 6.45
C PHE A 131 2.75 -10.30 5.41
N TYR A 132 2.75 -9.02 5.04
CA TYR A 132 1.87 -8.48 4.00
C TYR A 132 1.99 -9.29 2.70
N LEU A 133 3.22 -9.51 2.22
CA LEU A 133 3.48 -10.29 1.00
C LEU A 133 2.99 -11.74 1.12
N LYS A 134 3.23 -12.39 2.26
CA LYS A 134 2.73 -13.75 2.53
C LYS A 134 1.19 -13.81 2.47
N THR A 135 0.49 -12.76 2.90
CA THR A 135 -0.97 -12.70 2.77
C THR A 135 -1.46 -12.54 1.32
N LEU A 136 -0.62 -12.03 0.42
CA LEU A 136 -0.92 -11.99 -1.01
C LEU A 136 -0.75 -13.36 -1.64
N GLU A 137 0.35 -14.06 -1.33
CA GLU A 137 0.63 -15.40 -1.84
C GLU A 137 -0.44 -16.43 -1.44
N ASN A 138 -0.80 -16.44 -0.15
CA ASN A 138 -1.78 -17.38 0.39
C ASN A 138 -3.17 -17.27 -0.27
N GLU A 139 -3.52 -16.10 -0.79
CA GLU A 139 -4.81 -15.91 -1.45
C GLU A 139 -4.87 -16.39 -2.89
N GLN A 140 -3.73 -16.49 -3.55
CA GLN A 140 -3.68 -17.00 -4.93
C GLN A 140 -3.54 -18.52 -4.95
N ALA A 141 -3.28 -19.13 -3.80
CA ALA A 141 -3.31 -20.57 -3.58
C ALA A 141 -4.70 -21.10 -3.19
N GLN A 142 -5.72 -20.23 -3.06
CA GLN A 142 -7.12 -20.55 -2.75
C GLN A 142 -8.01 -20.35 -3.98
#